data_AF-A0A2D9CKK5-F1
#
_entry.id   AF-A0A2D9CKK5-F1
#
_cell.length_a   1.000
_cell.length_b   1.000
_cell.length_c   1.000
_cell.angle_alpha   90.00
_cell.angle_beta   90.00
_cell.angle_gamma   90.00
#
_symmetry.space_group_name_H-M   'P 1'
#
loop_
_entity.id
_entity.type
_entity.pdbx_description
1 polymer ?
#
loop_
_entity_poly.entity_id
_entity_poly.type
_entity_poly.pdbx_seq_one_letter_code
_entity_poly.pdbx_strand_id
1 'polypeptide(L)' 'MSYGYTTRLDSLNKQADRTSLGVKLGRVCIKHDIPVSDVASQLGVSRQTVYNWFMGTHEPHSDLTSAIKKYIDKFKQ' A
#
# COMPACT_ATOMS: atom_id res chain seq x y z
N MET A 1 -1.51 1.44 -21.00
CA MET A 1 -0.36 1.99 -20.24
C MET A 1 -0.18 1.11 -19.03
N SER A 2 0.97 0.43 -18.88
CA SER A 2 1.26 -0.31 -17.64
C SER A 2 1.47 0.73 -16.55
N TYR A 3 0.62 0.73 -15.53
CA TYR A 3 0.80 1.52 -14.31
C TYR A 3 1.83 0.86 -13.40
N GLY A 4 2.89 0.31 -14.00
CA GLY A 4 3.96 -0.37 -13.31
C GLY A 4 4.53 0.57 -12.27
N TYR A 5 4.51 0.12 -11.03
CA TYR A 5 5.15 0.82 -9.94
C TYR A 5 6.55 1.25 -10.33
N THR A 6 6.90 2.51 -10.04
CA THR A 6 8.27 2.95 -10.27
C THR A 6 9.23 2.02 -9.53
N THR A 7 10.35 1.68 -10.15
CA THR A 7 11.44 0.88 -9.54
C THR A 7 11.86 1.44 -8.17
N ARG A 8 11.77 2.76 -8.01
CA ARG A 8 12.00 3.46 -6.74
C ARG A 8 10.99 3.07 -5.66
N LEU A 9 9.69 3.03 -5.94
CA LEU A 9 8.69 2.68 -4.91
C LEU A 9 8.84 1.24 -4.44
N ASP A 10 9.06 0.31 -5.37
CA ASP A 10 9.33 -1.09 -5.03
C ASP A 10 10.59 -1.23 -4.17
N SER A 11 11.67 -0.54 -4.54
CA SER A 11 12.90 -0.51 -3.76
C SER A 11 12.70 0.06 -2.35
N LEU A 12 11.98 1.18 -2.21
CA LEU A 12 11.70 1.80 -0.91
C LEU A 12 10.82 0.90 -0.03
N ASN A 13 9.78 0.29 -0.60
CA ASN A 13 8.92 -0.64 0.13
C ASN A 13 9.68 -1.91 0.58
N LYS A 14 10.59 -2.42 -0.27
CA LYS A 14 11.45 -3.56 0.07
C LYS A 14 12.35 -3.29 1.28
N GLN A 15 12.88 -2.07 1.38
CA GLN A 15 13.76 -1.60 2.45
C GLN A 15 13.01 -1.18 3.73
N ALA A 16 11.75 -0.76 3.60
CA ALA A 16 10.92 -0.34 4.72
C ALA A 16 10.56 -1.51 5.67
N ASP A 17 10.18 -1.16 6.91
CA ASP A 17 9.83 -2.12 7.94
C ASP A 17 8.65 -3.01 7.51
N ARG A 18 8.92 -4.32 7.42
CA ARG A 18 7.94 -5.33 7.02
C ARG A 18 6.82 -5.53 8.03
N THR A 19 6.97 -5.03 9.26
CA THR A 19 5.95 -5.16 10.30
C THR A 19 4.86 -4.09 10.18
N SER A 20 5.19 -2.93 9.60
CA SER A 20 4.27 -1.82 9.28
C SER A 20 3.09 -2.28 8.44
N LEU A 21 1.88 -1.85 8.83
CA LEU A 21 0.67 -2.18 8.09
C LEU A 21 0.67 -1.53 6.70
N GLY A 22 1.14 -0.29 6.61
CA GLY A 22 1.26 0.45 5.36
C GLY A 22 2.24 -0.21 4.38
N VAL A 23 3.37 -0.69 4.89
CA VAL A 23 4.37 -1.39 4.07
C VAL A 23 3.83 -2.74 3.60
N LYS A 24 3.14 -3.50 4.45
CA LYS A 24 2.47 -4.76 4.07
C LYS A 24 1.46 -4.55 2.96
N LEU A 25 0.63 -3.50 3.06
CA LEU A 25 -0.31 -3.13 2.00
C LEU A 25 0.42 -2.85 0.69
N GLY A 26 1.50 -2.06 0.75
CA GLY A 26 2.33 -1.76 -0.42
C GLY A 26 2.91 -3.00 -1.09
N ARG A 27 3.42 -3.97 -0.33
CA ARG A 27 3.94 -5.23 -0.86
C ARG A 27 2.90 -6.00 -1.66
N VAL A 28 1.67 -6.07 -1.16
CA VAL A 28 0.56 -6.74 -1.84
C VAL A 28 0.20 -5.99 -3.11
N CYS A 29 0.05 -4.66 -3.03
CA CYS A 29 -0.34 -3.88 -4.19
C CYS A 29 0.70 -3.93 -5.32
N ILE A 30 1.99 -3.85 -4.97
CA ILE A 30 3.10 -3.99 -5.92
C ILE A 30 3.12 -5.38 -6.56
N LYS A 31 2.97 -6.44 -5.76
CA LYS A 31 2.98 -7.82 -6.25
C LYS A 31 1.85 -8.11 -7.24
N HIS A 32 0.68 -7.48 -7.06
CA HIS A 32 -0.52 -7.73 -7.85
C HIS A 32 -0.80 -6.61 -8.88
N ASP A 33 0.15 -5.70 -9.14
CA ASP A 33 0.01 -4.53 -10.04
C ASP A 33 -1.27 -3.71 -9.78
N ILE A 34 -1.66 -3.59 -8.50
CA ILE A 34 -2.87 -2.86 -8.09
C ILE A 34 -2.59 -1.36 -8.21
N PRO A 35 -3.41 -0.55 -8.89
CA PRO A 35 -3.18 0.89 -8.97
C PRO A 35 -3.35 1.60 -7.60
N VAL A 36 -2.43 2.51 -7.28
CA VAL A 36 -2.52 3.34 -6.06
C VAL A 36 -3.80 4.18 -6.03
N SER A 37 -4.32 4.59 -7.18
CA SER A 37 -5.61 5.28 -7.30
C SER A 37 -6.77 4.47 -6.72
N ASP A 38 -6.75 3.16 -6.94
CA ASP A 38 -7.86 2.28 -6.59
C ASP A 38 -7.82 1.99 -5.09
N VAL A 39 -6.61 1.77 -4.56
CA VAL A 39 -6.36 1.68 -3.12
C VAL A 39 -6.81 2.97 -2.41
N ALA A 40 -6.44 4.13 -2.94
CA ALA A 40 -6.79 5.43 -2.39
C ALA A 40 -8.31 5.65 -2.38
N SER A 41 -8.98 5.36 -3.50
CA SER A 41 -10.43 5.46 -3.63
C SER A 41 -11.16 4.51 -2.67
N GLN A 42 -10.73 3.25 -2.59
CA GLN A 42 -11.38 2.26 -1.74
C GLN A 42 -11.18 2.53 -0.24
N LEU A 43 -10.07 3.16 0.15
CA LEU A 43 -9.77 3.51 1.54
C LEU A 43 -10.18 4.94 1.91
N GLY A 44 -10.68 5.74 0.97
CA GLY A 44 -11.12 7.12 1.21
C GLY A 44 -9.98 8.08 1.56
N VAL A 45 -8.79 7.86 1.01
CA VAL A 45 -7.58 8.68 1.29
C VAL A 45 -6.96 9.22 0.01
N SER A 46 -5.97 10.11 0.14
CA SER A 46 -5.23 10.62 -1.01
C SER A 46 -4.22 9.57 -1.54
N ARG A 47 -3.86 9.65 -2.83
CA ARG A 47 -2.77 8.83 -3.40
C ARG A 47 -1.44 9.05 -2.66
N GLN A 48 -1.15 10.29 -2.25
CA GLN A 48 0.06 10.61 -1.51
C GLN A 48 0.10 9.89 -0.15
N THR A 49 -1.05 9.80 0.53
CA THR A 49 -1.18 9.05 1.78
C THR A 49 -0.80 7.59 1.58
N VAL A 50 -1.30 6.96 0.50
CA VAL A 50 -0.97 5.57 0.16
C VAL A 50 0.52 5.40 -0.17
N TYR A 51 1.09 6.32 -0.94
CA TYR A 51 2.54 6.32 -1.23
C TYR A 51 3.38 6.40 0.05
N ASN A 52 3.04 7.30 0.97
CA ASN A 52 3.73 7.45 2.25
C ASN A 52 3.67 6.15 3.08
N TRP A 53 2.52 5.48 3.10
CA TRP A 53 2.37 4.18 3.75
C TRP A 53 3.22 3.10 3.09
N PHE A 54 3.26 3.05 1.76
CA PHE A 54 4.02 2.03 1.03
C PHE A 54 5.52 2.18 1.28
N MET A 55 5.99 3.42 1.42
CA MET A 55 7.38 3.74 1.73
C MET A 55 7.72 3.59 3.22
N GLY A 56 6.71 3.33 4.08
CA GLY A 56 6.88 3.28 5.52
C GLY A 56 7.22 4.61 6.16
N THR A 57 6.98 5.74 5.47
CA THR A 57 7.24 7.07 6.04
C THR A 57 6.20 7.44 7.07
N HIS A 58 4.95 7.04 6.85
CA HIS A 58 3.83 7.21 7.79
C HIS A 58 3.13 5.89 8.05
N GLU A 59 2.53 5.74 9.23
CA GLU A 59 1.60 4.66 9.52
C GLU A 59 0.15 5.05 9.17
N PRO A 60 -0.70 4.08 8.78
CA PRO A 60 -2.13 4.30 8.70
C PRO A 60 -2.75 4.64 10.06
N HIS A 61 -3.78 5.49 10.06
CA HIS A 61 -4.56 5.77 11.27
C HIS A 61 -5.26 4.50 11.78
N SER A 62 -5.49 4.40 13.10
CA SER A 62 -6.12 3.24 13.74
C SER A 62 -7.45 2.87 13.10
N ASP A 63 -8.26 3.86 12.71
CA ASP A 63 -9.59 3.65 12.12
C ASP A 63 -9.55 2.91 10.78
N LEU A 64 -8.45 3.07 10.03
CA LEU A 64 -8.27 2.42 8.72
C LEU A 64 -7.65 1.03 8.83
N THR A 65 -7.17 0.64 10.01
CA THR A 65 -6.49 -0.64 10.24
C THR A 65 -7.35 -1.82 9.79
N SER A 66 -8.63 -1.82 10.17
CA SER A 66 -9.58 -2.88 9.83
C SER A 66 -9.85 -2.94 8.33
N ALA A 67 -10.00 -1.79 7.68
CA ALA A 67 -10.22 -1.70 6.24
C ALA A 67 -9.00 -2.20 5.44
N ILE A 68 -7.79 -1.78 5.86
CA ILE A 68 -6.53 -2.20 5.23
C ILE A 68 -6.28 -3.69 5.41
N LYS A 69 -6.50 -4.25 6.61
CA LYS A 69 -6.37 -5.70 6.84
C LYS A 69 -7.32 -6.51 5.95
N LYS A 70 -8.60 -6.10 5.86
CA LYS A 70 -9.58 -6.70 4.95
C LYS A 70 -9.15 -6.58 3.49
N TYR A 71 -8.58 -5.44 3.11
CA TYR A 71 -8.05 -5.23 1.76
C TYR A 71 -6.94 -6.22 1.44
N ILE A 72 -5.94 -6.35 2.32
CA ILE A 72 -4.81 -7.28 2.16
C ILE A 72 -5.29 -8.72 2.04
N ASP A 73 -6.27 -9.12 2.85
CA ASP A 73 -6.79 -10.48 2.89
C ASP A 73 -7.42 -10.92 1.56
N LYS A 74 -8.09 -10.00 0.84
CA LYS A 74 -8.67 -10.26 -0.49
C LYS A 74 -7.65 -10.75 -1.53
N PHE A 75 -6.37 -10.44 -1.35
CA PHE A 75 -5.30 -10.79 -2.30
C PHE A 75 -4.32 -11.84 -1.76
N LYS A 76 -4.61 -12.43 -0.59
CA LYS A 76 -3.82 -13.54 -0.03
C LYS A 76 -4.26 -14.92 -0.54
N GLN A 77 -5.31 -14.99 -1.35
CA GLN A 77 -5.84 -16.23 -1.93
C GLN A 77 -4.96 -16.75 -3.08
#